data_AF-A0A1X0P0S3-F1
#
_entry.id   AF-A0A1X0P0S3-F1
#
_cell.length_a   1.000
_cell.length_b   1.000
_cell.length_c   1.000
_cell.angle_alpha   90.00
_cell.angle_beta   90.00
_cell.angle_gamma   90.00
#
_symmetry.space_group_name_H-M   'P 1'
#
loop_
_entity.id
_entity.type
_entity.pdbx_description
1 polymer ?
#
loop_
_entity_poly.entity_id
_entity_poly.type
_entity_poly.pdbx_seq_one_letter_code
_entity_poly.pdbx_strand_id
1 'polypeptide(L)'
;MYLAVFQEFAHPDVLSRVESEGICRIDQATAPCTMAKSDEEIAAVRSNAKLIIEDPIATSEETVEKTLAALCNLGFTVTHRHPVTSAGCPMRDRVILSYTV
;
A
#
# COMPACT_ATOMS: atom_id res chain seq x y z
N MET A 1 2.96 -7.05 -12.65
CA MET A 1 2.24 -6.15 -11.73
C MET A 1 2.30 -6.73 -10.33
N TYR A 2 2.91 -6.00 -9.41
CA TYR A 2 2.96 -6.33 -7.98
C TYR A 2 2.14 -5.30 -7.22
N LEU A 3 1.37 -5.73 -6.23
CA LEU A 3 0.35 -4.92 -5.57
C LEU A 3 0.60 -4.87 -4.06
N ALA A 4 0.94 -3.69 -3.57
CA ALA A 4 1.01 -3.45 -2.13
C ALA A 4 -0.36 -2.93 -1.64
N VAL A 5 -0.99 -3.68 -0.74
CA VAL A 5 -2.25 -3.34 -0.09
C VAL A 5 -1.96 -2.69 1.26
N PHE A 6 -2.54 -1.52 1.50
CA PHE A 6 -2.41 -0.83 2.77
C PHE A 6 -3.46 -1.36 3.74
N GLN A 7 -3.02 -1.86 4.89
CA GLN A 7 -3.92 -2.33 5.95
C GLN A 7 -4.26 -1.22 6.95
N GLU A 8 -3.43 -0.20 7.06
CA GLU A 8 -3.62 0.90 8.01
C GLU A 8 -3.38 2.25 7.33
N PHE A 9 -4.43 3.08 7.41
CA PHE A 9 -4.40 4.55 7.45
C PHE A 9 -3.48 5.22 6.43
N ALA A 10 -3.97 5.38 5.21
CA ALA A 10 -3.28 6.10 4.16
C ALA A 10 -3.31 7.62 4.45
N HIS A 11 -2.31 8.11 5.20
CA HIS A 11 -2.11 9.53 5.40
C HIS A 11 -1.98 10.25 4.05
N PRO A 12 -2.84 11.25 3.75
CA PRO A 12 -2.87 11.91 2.44
C PRO A 12 -1.54 12.57 2.09
N ASP A 13 -0.81 13.08 3.07
CA ASP A 13 0.51 13.70 2.88
C ASP A 13 1.56 12.68 2.41
N VAL A 14 1.47 11.44 2.90
CA VAL A 14 2.39 10.36 2.53
C VAL A 14 2.06 9.85 1.13
N LEU A 15 0.77 9.69 0.80
CA LEU A 15 0.35 9.36 -0.56
C LEU A 15 0.80 10.43 -1.56
N SER A 16 0.66 11.72 -1.22
CA SER A 16 1.12 12.82 -2.07
C SER A 16 2.63 12.78 -2.30
N ARG A 17 3.42 12.39 -1.28
CA ARG A 17 4.87 12.17 -1.43
C ARG A 17 5.20 10.97 -2.33
N VAL A 18 4.52 9.85 -2.14
CA VAL A 18 4.71 8.64 -2.97
C VAL A 18 4.46 8.95 -4.45
N GLU A 19 3.41 9.73 -4.74
CA GLU A 19 3.08 10.15 -6.09
C GLU A 19 4.10 11.18 -6.63
N SER A 20 4.47 12.19 -5.82
CA SER A 20 5.44 13.22 -6.21
C SER A 20 6.84 12.67 -6.46
N GLU A 21 7.25 11.63 -5.73
CA GLU A 21 8.55 10.97 -5.89
C GLU A 21 8.51 9.89 -7.00
N GLY A 22 7.33 9.64 -7.60
CA GLY A 22 7.16 8.68 -8.68
C GLY A 22 7.45 7.23 -8.25
N ILE A 23 7.30 6.90 -6.96
CA ILE A 23 7.70 5.62 -6.39
C ILE A 23 6.83 4.48 -6.94
N CYS A 24 5.52 4.70 -7.00
CA CYS A 24 4.56 3.75 -7.56
C CYS A 24 3.22 4.44 -7.84
N ARG A 25 2.33 3.75 -8.58
CA ARG A 25 1.00 4.25 -8.88
C ARG A 25 0.07 4.07 -7.69
N ILE A 26 -0.77 5.07 -7.42
CA ILE A 26 -1.72 5.05 -6.31
C ILE A 26 -3.14 4.83 -6.86
N ASP A 27 -3.81 3.79 -6.38
CA ASP A 27 -5.24 3.53 -6.61
C ASP A 27 -5.97 3.74 -5.29
N GLN A 28 -6.51 4.94 -5.10
CA GLN A 28 -7.23 5.33 -3.89
C GLN A 28 -8.71 4.94 -4.01
N ALA A 29 -9.23 4.24 -3.01
CA ALA A 29 -10.65 3.92 -2.95
C ALA A 29 -11.49 5.20 -2.85
N THR A 30 -12.65 5.24 -3.50
CA THR A 30 -13.56 6.40 -3.47
C THR A 30 -14.44 6.44 -2.23
N ALA A 31 -14.50 5.36 -1.45
CA ALA A 31 -15.30 5.26 -0.23
C ALA A 31 -14.39 5.19 1.02
N PRO A 32 -14.81 5.80 2.15
CA PRO A 32 -14.07 5.76 3.39
C PRO A 32 -13.94 4.33 3.93
N CYS A 33 -12.85 4.06 4.66
CA CYS A 33 -12.59 2.74 5.20
C CYS A 33 -13.63 2.39 6.26
N THR A 34 -14.41 1.33 6.02
CA THR A 34 -15.47 0.85 6.94
C THR A 34 -14.94 0.30 8.26
N MET A 35 -13.61 0.24 8.43
CA MET A 35 -12.93 -0.23 9.63
C MET A 35 -12.57 0.91 10.61
N ALA A 36 -12.66 2.18 10.19
CA ALA A 36 -12.47 3.33 11.08
C ALA A 36 -13.63 3.38 12.09
N LYS A 37 -13.30 3.45 13.39
CA LYS A 37 -14.30 3.34 14.47
C LYS A 37 -14.72 4.70 15.04
N SER A 38 -13.98 5.76 14.72
CA SER A 38 -14.15 7.10 15.28
C SER A 38 -14.19 8.16 14.19
N ASP A 39 -14.91 9.27 14.39
CA ASP A 39 -15.01 10.37 13.42
C ASP A 39 -13.67 11.06 13.15
N GLU A 40 -12.76 11.11 14.14
CA GLU A 40 -11.39 11.59 13.97
C GLU A 40 -10.55 10.65 13.09
N GLU A 41 -10.74 9.33 13.24
CA GLU A 41 -10.13 8.35 12.35
C GLU A 41 -10.71 8.49 10.94
N ILE A 42 -12.02 8.68 10.77
CA ILE A 42 -12.62 8.90 9.44
C ILE A 42 -12.13 10.21 8.79
N ALA A 43 -11.93 11.27 9.58
CA ALA A 43 -11.45 12.56 9.10
C ALA A 43 -9.97 12.52 8.68
N ALA A 44 -9.13 11.76 9.41
CA ALA A 44 -7.74 11.49 9.05
C ALA A 44 -7.62 10.47 7.90
N VAL A 45 -8.57 9.54 7.81
CA VAL A 45 -8.53 8.34 6.96
C VAL A 45 -9.61 8.46 5.89
N ARG A 46 -9.30 9.23 4.85
CA ARG A 46 -10.27 9.43 3.76
C ARG A 46 -10.61 8.13 3.01
N SER A 47 -9.65 7.21 2.81
CA SER A 47 -9.83 6.00 1.98
C SER A 47 -8.72 4.96 2.17
N ASN A 48 -9.03 3.67 1.94
CA ASN A 48 -8.01 2.66 1.66
C ASN A 48 -7.30 2.98 0.33
N ALA A 49 -5.99 2.80 0.25
CA ALA A 49 -5.23 2.93 -1.00
C ALA A 49 -4.55 1.61 -1.35
N LYS A 50 -4.45 1.34 -2.65
CA LYS A 50 -3.59 0.29 -3.19
C LYS A 50 -2.43 0.96 -3.89
N LEU A 51 -1.21 0.58 -3.53
CA LEU A 51 -0.04 0.98 -4.31
C LEU A 51 0.27 -0.11 -5.32
N ILE A 52 0.33 0.30 -6.57
CA ILE A 52 0.49 -0.55 -7.72
C ILE A 52 1.89 -0.32 -8.27
N ILE A 53 2.72 -1.37 -8.20
CA ILE A 53 4.04 -1.40 -8.82
C ILE A 53 3.83 -2.00 -10.22
N GLU A 54 3.52 -1.11 -11.16
CA GLU A 54 3.36 -1.40 -12.58
C GLU A 54 4.69 -1.15 -13.31
N ASP A 55 5.29 -2.21 -13.83
CA ASP A 55 6.16 -2.10 -15.01
C ASP A 55 5.60 -3.05 -16.09
N PRO A 56 5.18 -2.54 -17.26
CA PRO A 56 4.62 -3.33 -18.35
C PRO A 56 5.64 -4.22 -19.09
N ILE A 57 6.94 -4.10 -18.81
CA ILE A 57 8.00 -4.81 -19.54
C ILE A 57 8.81 -5.73 -18.61
N ALA A 58 9.07 -5.36 -17.36
CA ALA A 58 9.85 -6.20 -16.44
C ALA A 58 9.65 -5.80 -14.97
N THR A 59 8.64 -6.33 -14.29
CA THR A 59 8.65 -6.33 -12.82
C THR A 59 9.61 -7.43 -12.34
N SER A 60 10.92 -7.16 -12.34
CA SER A 60 11.88 -8.03 -11.66
C SER A 60 11.65 -7.94 -10.15
N GLU A 61 11.95 -9.02 -9.44
CA GLU A 61 11.89 -9.04 -7.97
C GLU A 61 12.75 -7.92 -7.36
N GLU A 62 13.87 -7.58 -8.01
CA GLU A 62 14.75 -6.47 -7.62
C GLU A 62 14.03 -5.11 -7.66
N THR A 63 13.23 -4.81 -8.69
CA THR A 63 12.46 -3.56 -8.77
C THR A 63 11.42 -3.50 -7.66
N VAL A 64 10.75 -4.62 -7.38
CA VAL A 64 9.78 -4.72 -6.27
C VAL A 64 10.46 -4.43 -4.94
N GLU A 65 11.61 -5.04 -4.67
CA GLU A 65 12.35 -4.82 -3.42
C GLU A 65 12.87 -3.37 -3.30
N LYS A 66 13.32 -2.75 -4.40
CA LYS A 66 13.72 -1.33 -4.41
C LYS A 66 12.55 -0.40 -4.08
N THR A 67 11.39 -0.63 -4.71
CA THR A 67 10.19 0.16 -4.44
C THR A 67 9.71 -0.05 -2.99
N LEU A 68 9.72 -1.28 -2.49
CA LEU A 68 9.39 -1.56 -1.09
C LEU A 68 10.38 -0.88 -0.13
N ALA A 69 11.68 -0.87 -0.44
CA ALA A 69 12.67 -0.15 0.37
C ALA A 69 12.44 1.36 0.38
N ALA A 70 12.09 1.96 -0.76
CA ALA A 70 11.73 3.39 -0.84
C ALA A 70 10.49 3.70 0.02
N LEU A 71 9.46 2.84 -0.03
CA LEU A 71 8.30 2.95 0.85
C LEU A 71 8.70 2.81 2.33
N CYS A 72 9.55 1.85 2.68
CA CYS A 72 10.03 1.70 4.05
C CYS A 72 10.77 2.95 4.56
N ASN A 73 11.58 3.60 3.70
CA ASN A 73 12.27 4.85 4.04
C ASN A 73 11.31 6.01 4.29
N LEU A 74 10.11 5.99 3.70
CA LEU A 74 9.05 6.96 3.98
C LEU A 74 8.32 6.70 5.31
N GLY A 75 8.60 5.56 5.98
CA GLY A 75 8.02 5.16 7.25
C GLY A 75 7.03 4.00 7.15
N PHE A 76 6.85 3.41 5.96
CA PHE A 76 6.02 2.22 5.83
C PHE A 76 6.70 0.99 6.45
N THR A 77 5.89 0.09 6.99
CA THR A 77 6.33 -1.21 7.51
C THR A 77 5.62 -2.33 6.78
N VAL A 78 6.38 -3.31 6.30
CA VAL A 78 5.82 -4.54 5.73
C VAL A 78 5.27 -5.42 6.85
N THR A 79 3.95 -5.58 6.93
CA THR A 79 3.33 -6.43 7.96
C THR A 79 3.19 -7.87 7.49
N HIS A 80 2.81 -8.08 6.22
CA HIS A 80 2.66 -9.42 5.65
C HIS A 80 3.12 -9.45 4.21
N ARG A 81 3.90 -10.48 3.86
CA ARG A 81 4.17 -10.81 2.46
C ARG A 81 3.33 -12.00 2.05
N HIS A 82 2.80 -11.97 0.83
CA HIS A 82 2.03 -13.05 0.24
C HIS A 82 0.84 -13.51 1.11
N PRO A 83 -0.08 -12.59 1.48
CA PRO A 83 -1.23 -12.94 2.29
C PRO A 83 -2.02 -14.08 1.65
N VAL A 84 -2.60 -14.91 2.50
CA VAL A 84 -3.28 -16.13 2.08
C VAL A 84 -4.77 -15.85 1.90
N THR A 85 -5.35 -16.34 0.80
CA THR A 85 -6.80 -16.26 0.58
C THR A 85 -7.57 -17.13 1.57
N SER A 86 -8.89 -16.93 1.66
CA SER A 86 -9.79 -17.80 2.45
C SER A 86 -9.73 -19.28 2.02
N ALA A 87 -9.27 -19.57 0.79
CA ALA A 87 -9.07 -20.92 0.28
C ALA A 87 -7.67 -21.50 0.60
N GLY A 88 -6.82 -20.78 1.34
CA GLY A 88 -5.47 -21.24 1.69
C GLY A 88 -4.41 -21.00 0.62
N CYS A 89 -4.71 -20.22 -0.43
CA CYS A 89 -3.76 -19.94 -1.52
C CYS A 89 -2.97 -18.65 -1.28
N PRO A 90 -1.62 -18.65 -1.35
CA PRO A 90 -0.82 -17.45 -1.18
C PRO A 90 -0.95 -16.50 -2.38
N MET A 91 -1.18 -15.22 -2.11
CA MET A 91 -1.24 -14.17 -3.13
C MET A 91 0.16 -13.60 -3.37
N ARG A 92 0.93 -14.22 -4.27
CA ARG A 92 2.36 -13.87 -4.49
C ARG A 92 2.59 -12.44 -4.95
N ASP A 93 1.60 -11.87 -5.62
CA ASP A 93 1.55 -10.49 -6.09
C ASP A 93 1.24 -9.49 -4.98
N ARG A 94 0.96 -9.93 -3.74
CA ARG A 94 0.50 -9.04 -2.67
C ARG A 94 1.47 -8.90 -1.53
N VAL A 95 1.63 -7.66 -1.08
CA VAL A 95 2.29 -7.30 0.19
C VAL A 95 1.36 -6.38 0.96
N ILE A 96 1.33 -6.55 2.27
CA ILE A 96 0.57 -5.71 3.18
C ILE A 96 1.53 -4.74 3.85
N LEU A 97 1.21 -3.45 3.75
CA LEU A 97 1.95 -2.36 4.37
C LEU A 97 1.10 -1.70 5.46
N SER A 98 1.75 -1.29 6.54
CA SER A 98 1.20 -0.45 7.61
C SER A 98 2.04 0.82 7.75
N TYR A 99 1.41 1.90 8.17
CA TYR A 99 2.04 3.18 8.48
C TYR A 99 1.56 3.59 9.86
N THR A 100 2.45 3.58 10.85
CA THR A 100 2.12 3.76 12.28
C THR A 100 2.57 5.12 12.84
N VAL A 101 2.79 6.10 11.97
CA VAL A 101 3.30 7.43 12.35
C VAL A 101 2.18 8.34 12.82
#